data_AF-A0A8S3F9P4-F1
#
_entry.id   AF-A0A8S3F9P4-F1
#
_cell.length_a   1.000
_cell.length_b   1.000
_cell.length_c   1.000
_cell.angle_alpha   90.00
_cell.angle_beta   90.00
_cell.angle_gamma   90.00
#
_symmetry.space_group_name_H-M   'P 1'
#
loop_
_entity.id
_entity.type
_entity.pdbx_description
1 polymer ?
#
loop_
_entity_poly.entity_id
_entity_poly.type
_entity_poly.pdbx_seq_one_letter_code
_entity_poly.pdbx_strand_id
1 'polypeptide(L)'
;EYPINSKAVNLGELYGQFNLTTNEWNDGILSRIMRQVCADEKPDEKLILFDAPVDTSWIESMNSLMDDNKLLTLANGERISMPPQVTLLFETEDLSTASPATVSRAGIVYCDYEKLGWKPYLESWLKQRESQDLRTELANCITKYLESIMKYKHMYCKELIPIHELNGIISLTKLFDTFWYTNEIQTQINENETMSGRLIEMWFVFCLMWSIAASVNDEGRRKIDIFFRETEGTFPNKDTVFEFYVDAHNRTWIHWEEQLKEGWIYNSE
;
A
#
# COMPACT_ATOMS: atom_id res chain seq x y z
N GLU A 1 -17.79 -12.73 4.66
CA GLU A 1 -16.35 -12.81 5.00
C GLU A 1 -16.14 -12.18 6.35
N TYR A 2 -15.32 -12.79 7.20
CA TYR A 2 -14.96 -12.25 8.51
C TYR A 2 -13.43 -12.07 8.55
N PRO A 3 -12.88 -10.91 8.12
CA PRO A 3 -11.46 -10.63 8.24
C PRO A 3 -11.10 -10.39 9.71
N ILE A 4 -10.11 -11.14 10.19
CA ILE A 4 -9.63 -11.09 11.57
C ILE A 4 -8.13 -10.78 11.54
N ASN A 5 -7.73 -9.70 12.18
CA ASN A 5 -6.32 -9.46 12.49
C ASN A 5 -6.01 -10.07 13.86
N SER A 6 -5.43 -11.27 13.88
CA SER A 6 -5.14 -12.02 15.10
C SER A 6 -4.11 -11.34 16.00
N LYS A 7 -3.28 -10.44 15.45
CA LYS A 7 -2.25 -9.71 16.21
C LYS A 7 -2.72 -8.37 16.77
N ALA A 8 -3.86 -7.86 16.30
CA ALA A 8 -4.44 -6.60 16.77
C ALA A 8 -5.10 -6.73 18.17
N VAL A 9 -5.37 -7.96 18.58
CA VAL A 9 -6.02 -8.30 19.85
C VAL A 9 -5.14 -9.25 20.65
N ASN A 10 -5.32 -9.28 21.97
CA ASN A 10 -4.61 -10.23 22.82
C ASN A 10 -5.32 -11.60 22.81
N LEU A 11 -4.59 -12.66 23.21
CA LEU A 11 -5.08 -14.05 23.08
C LEU A 11 -6.42 -14.29 23.80
N GLY A 12 -6.64 -13.64 24.93
CA GLY A 12 -7.89 -13.71 25.67
C GLY A 12 -9.06 -13.05 24.94
N GLU A 13 -8.84 -11.94 24.22
CA GLU A 13 -9.86 -11.33 23.36
C GLU A 13 -10.09 -12.13 22.08
N LEU A 14 -9.07 -12.84 21.57
CA LEU A 14 -9.19 -13.66 20.37
C LEU A 14 -9.97 -14.96 20.63
N TYR A 15 -9.53 -15.77 21.60
CA TYR A 15 -10.11 -17.09 21.88
C TYR A 15 -11.15 -17.08 23.01
N GLY A 16 -11.08 -16.10 23.91
CA GLY A 16 -11.86 -16.03 25.13
C GLY A 16 -11.01 -16.27 26.38
N GLN A 17 -11.42 -15.68 27.50
CA GLN A 17 -10.72 -15.81 28.77
C GLN A 17 -11.69 -15.74 29.95
N PHE A 18 -11.28 -16.32 31.08
CA PHE A 18 -11.99 -16.12 32.34
C PHE A 18 -11.64 -14.75 32.93
N ASN A 19 -12.66 -14.02 33.36
CA ASN A 19 -12.46 -12.82 34.16
C ASN A 19 -11.94 -13.24 35.55
N LEU A 20 -10.72 -12.84 35.90
CA LEU A 20 -10.08 -13.20 37.18
C LEU A 20 -10.86 -12.73 38.43
N THR A 21 -11.71 -11.71 38.28
CA THR A 21 -12.49 -11.15 39.41
C THR A 21 -13.85 -11.82 39.56
N THR A 22 -14.58 -12.02 38.46
CA THR A 22 -15.94 -12.60 38.51
C THR A 22 -15.96 -14.11 38.28
N ASN A 23 -14.86 -14.69 37.79
CA ASN A 23 -14.74 -16.07 37.33
C ASN A 23 -15.75 -16.42 36.20
N GLU A 24 -16.28 -15.41 35.52
CA GLU A 24 -17.17 -15.58 34.37
C GLU A 24 -16.36 -15.71 33.07
N TRP A 25 -16.87 -16.52 32.15
CA TRP A 25 -16.27 -16.69 30.83
C TRP A 25 -16.61 -15.50 29.94
N ASN A 26 -15.59 -14.80 29.46
CA ASN A 26 -15.71 -13.82 28.39
C ASN A 26 -15.33 -14.46 27.08
N ASP A 27 -16.26 -14.42 26.14
CA ASP A 27 -16.07 -15.02 24.84
C ASP A 27 -15.17 -14.19 23.93
N GLY A 28 -14.35 -14.87 23.14
CA GLY A 28 -13.42 -14.24 22.21
C GLY A 28 -14.06 -13.95 20.85
N ILE A 29 -13.38 -13.10 20.07
CA ILE A 29 -13.81 -12.72 18.72
C ILE A 29 -13.86 -13.96 17.81
N LEU A 30 -12.80 -14.78 17.82
CA LEU A 30 -12.73 -15.97 16.97
C LEU A 30 -13.73 -17.04 17.41
N SER A 31 -13.86 -17.29 18.71
CA SER A 31 -14.81 -18.28 19.25
C SER A 31 -16.26 -17.90 18.90
N ARG A 32 -16.62 -16.62 19.04
CA ARG A 32 -17.93 -16.11 18.61
C ARG A 32 -18.18 -16.29 17.12
N ILE A 33 -17.23 -15.88 16.27
CA ILE A 33 -17.35 -15.99 14.81
C ILE A 33 -17.43 -17.46 14.40
N MET A 34 -16.57 -18.33 14.94
CA MET A 34 -16.59 -19.77 14.67
C MET A 34 -17.94 -20.39 15.03
N ARG A 35 -18.52 -20.08 16.19
CA ARG A 35 -19.87 -20.58 16.53
C ARG A 35 -20.91 -20.12 15.52
N GLN A 36 -20.89 -18.86 15.14
CA GLN A 36 -21.88 -18.32 14.20
C GLN A 36 -21.74 -18.94 12.81
N VAL A 37 -20.51 -19.10 12.32
CA VAL A 37 -20.22 -19.62 10.98
C VAL A 37 -20.45 -21.15 10.92
N CYS A 38 -20.03 -21.88 11.94
CA CYS A 38 -20.18 -23.33 12.00
C CYS A 38 -21.61 -23.78 12.32
N ALA A 39 -22.43 -22.95 12.97
CA ALA A 39 -23.85 -23.24 13.20
C ALA A 39 -24.73 -23.01 11.96
N ASP A 40 -24.23 -22.29 10.96
CA ASP A 40 -24.94 -22.09 9.70
C ASP A 40 -24.87 -23.37 8.85
N GLU A 41 -26.02 -24.00 8.60
CA GLU A 41 -26.18 -25.24 7.83
C GLU A 41 -26.32 -25.03 6.32
N LYS A 42 -26.30 -23.79 5.83
CA LYS A 42 -26.34 -23.53 4.38
C LYS A 42 -25.16 -24.19 3.68
N PRO A 43 -25.38 -24.73 2.46
CA PRO A 43 -24.36 -25.42 1.68
C PRO A 43 -23.31 -24.48 1.09
N ASP A 44 -23.44 -23.16 1.31
CA ASP A 44 -22.50 -22.15 0.83
C ASP A 44 -21.13 -22.33 1.51
N GLU A 45 -20.05 -22.19 0.74
CA GLU A 45 -18.69 -22.15 1.27
C GLU A 45 -18.50 -20.91 2.16
N LYS A 46 -17.95 -21.12 3.36
CA LYS A 46 -17.78 -20.09 4.38
C LYS A 46 -16.30 -19.90 4.66
N LEU A 47 -15.81 -18.71 4.37
CA LEU A 47 -14.42 -18.35 4.58
C LEU A 47 -14.24 -17.49 5.83
N ILE A 48 -13.34 -17.92 6.70
CA ILE A 48 -12.81 -17.12 7.82
C ILE A 48 -11.39 -16.71 7.43
N LEU A 49 -11.19 -15.40 7.26
CA LEU A 49 -9.92 -14.84 6.79
C LEU A 49 -9.14 -14.31 7.98
N PHE A 50 -7.89 -14.74 8.11
CA PHE A 50 -6.91 -14.18 9.02
C PHE A 50 -5.93 -13.33 8.23
N ASP A 51 -6.01 -12.00 8.40
CA ASP A 51 -5.10 -11.02 7.79
C ASP A 51 -4.20 -10.46 8.90
N ALA A 52 -3.13 -11.21 9.19
CA ALA A 52 -2.15 -10.88 10.22
C ALA A 52 -0.91 -11.76 10.08
N PRO A 53 0.27 -11.26 10.50
CA PRO A 53 1.45 -12.09 10.63
C PRO A 53 1.19 -13.31 11.52
N VAL A 54 1.64 -14.47 11.06
CA VAL A 54 1.61 -15.69 11.88
C VAL A 54 2.61 -15.55 13.02
N ASP A 55 2.19 -15.93 14.22
CA ASP A 55 3.01 -15.90 15.44
C ASP A 55 2.73 -17.18 16.24
N THR A 56 3.77 -17.72 16.88
CA THR A 56 3.67 -18.97 17.66
C THR A 56 2.64 -18.88 18.77
N SER A 57 2.47 -17.70 19.37
CA SER A 57 1.60 -17.49 20.53
C SER A 57 0.12 -17.77 20.26
N TRP A 58 -0.40 -17.39 19.08
CA TRP A 58 -1.81 -17.62 18.75
C TRP A 58 -2.02 -18.89 17.93
N ILE A 59 -1.12 -19.19 16.98
CA ILE A 59 -1.31 -20.32 16.07
C ILE A 59 -1.29 -21.68 16.78
N GLU A 60 -0.57 -21.79 17.91
CA GLU A 60 -0.50 -23.03 18.68
C GLU A 60 -1.87 -23.47 19.21
N SER A 61 -2.71 -22.51 19.62
CA SER A 61 -4.08 -22.76 20.08
C SER A 61 -5.01 -23.26 18.96
N MET A 62 -4.59 -23.14 17.70
CA MET A 62 -5.33 -23.60 16.51
C MET A 62 -4.84 -24.93 15.96
N ASN A 63 -3.79 -25.54 16.53
CA ASN A 63 -3.22 -26.78 15.99
C ASN A 63 -4.25 -27.91 15.82
N SER A 64 -5.17 -28.09 16.79
CA SER A 64 -6.26 -29.09 16.74
C SER A 64 -7.41 -28.71 15.80
N LEU A 65 -7.53 -27.43 15.47
CA LEU A 65 -8.47 -26.97 14.46
C LEU A 65 -7.90 -27.18 13.05
N MET A 66 -6.58 -27.04 12.90
CA MET A 66 -5.88 -27.19 11.63
C MET A 66 -5.60 -28.65 11.26
N ASP A 67 -5.46 -29.55 12.23
CA ASP A 67 -5.27 -30.98 11.95
C ASP A 67 -6.56 -31.70 11.51
N ASP A 68 -6.53 -33.02 11.43
CA ASP A 68 -7.65 -33.85 10.98
C ASP A 68 -8.83 -33.84 11.96
N ASN A 69 -8.64 -33.40 13.20
CA ASN A 69 -9.72 -33.33 14.18
C ASN A 69 -10.72 -32.20 13.88
N LYS A 70 -10.26 -31.14 13.19
CA LYS A 70 -11.09 -29.97 12.82
C LYS A 70 -11.88 -29.42 14.02
N LEU A 71 -11.22 -29.32 15.17
CA LEU A 71 -11.84 -28.98 16.44
C LEU A 71 -11.10 -27.85 17.16
N LEU A 72 -11.79 -26.72 17.36
CA LEU A 72 -11.30 -25.64 18.21
C LEU A 72 -11.65 -25.97 19.67
N THR A 73 -10.64 -26.06 20.53
CA THR A 73 -10.82 -26.28 21.98
C THR A 73 -10.49 -25.00 22.72
N LEU A 74 -11.48 -24.44 23.42
CA LEU A 74 -11.33 -23.21 24.20
C LEU A 74 -10.87 -23.52 25.64
N ALA A 75 -10.32 -22.52 26.32
CA ALA A 75 -9.82 -22.67 27.69
C ALA A 75 -10.90 -23.04 28.72
N ASN A 76 -12.17 -22.73 28.45
CA ASN A 76 -13.32 -23.17 29.25
C ASN A 76 -13.72 -24.65 29.01
N GLY A 77 -13.02 -25.36 28.12
CA GLY A 77 -13.33 -26.74 27.74
C GLY A 77 -14.38 -26.88 26.64
N GLU A 78 -14.95 -25.78 26.13
CA GLU A 78 -15.85 -25.78 24.99
C GLU A 78 -15.12 -26.28 23.73
N ARG A 79 -15.83 -27.07 22.94
CA ARG A 79 -15.31 -27.68 21.71
C ARG A 79 -16.21 -27.31 20.54
N ILE A 80 -15.66 -26.55 19.59
CA ILE A 80 -16.35 -26.13 18.38
C ILE A 80 -15.79 -26.93 17.21
N SER A 81 -16.63 -27.77 16.60
CA SER A 81 -16.25 -28.55 15.41
C SER A 81 -16.46 -27.72 14.15
N MET A 82 -15.49 -27.75 13.24
CA MET A 82 -15.52 -27.05 11.96
C MET A 82 -16.11 -27.96 10.88
N PRO A 83 -17.31 -27.65 10.33
CA PRO A 83 -17.90 -28.39 9.23
C PRO A 83 -17.07 -28.29 7.94
N PRO A 84 -17.23 -29.21 6.98
CA PRO A 84 -16.46 -29.21 5.74
C PRO A 84 -16.74 -28.00 4.84
N GLN A 85 -17.88 -27.31 5.00
CA GLN A 85 -18.16 -26.08 4.26
C GLN A 85 -17.37 -24.85 4.76
N VAL A 86 -16.70 -24.95 5.91
CA VAL A 86 -15.94 -23.84 6.51
C VAL A 86 -14.47 -24.02 6.21
N THR A 87 -13.86 -22.98 5.64
CA THR A 87 -12.44 -22.94 5.28
C THR A 87 -11.76 -21.77 5.99
N LEU A 88 -10.59 -22.03 6.56
CA LEU A 88 -9.72 -21.01 7.13
C LEU A 88 -8.72 -20.56 6.07
N LEU A 89 -8.63 -19.26 5.83
CA LEU A 89 -7.66 -18.65 4.92
C LEU A 89 -6.74 -17.74 5.74
N PHE A 90 -5.43 -17.89 5.52
CA PHE A 90 -4.41 -17.07 6.17
C PHE A 90 -3.69 -16.23 5.12
N GLU A 91 -3.82 -14.92 5.24
CA GLU A 91 -3.04 -13.94 4.49
C GLU A 91 -1.91 -13.46 5.41
N THR A 92 -0.67 -13.85 5.09
CA THR A 92 0.53 -13.51 5.87
C THR A 92 1.68 -13.19 4.93
N GLU A 93 2.50 -12.21 5.30
CA GLU A 93 3.68 -11.80 4.52
C GLU A 93 4.78 -12.88 4.57
N ASP A 94 5.05 -13.40 5.76
CA ASP A 94 6.03 -14.47 5.96
C ASP A 94 5.54 -15.53 6.96
N LEU A 95 6.26 -16.65 6.99
CA LEU A 95 6.04 -17.78 7.90
C LEU A 95 7.29 -18.05 8.75
N SER A 96 8.17 -17.05 8.91
CA SER A 96 9.49 -17.22 9.55
C SER A 96 9.41 -17.65 11.02
N THR A 97 8.31 -17.30 11.68
CA THR A 97 8.00 -17.60 13.09
C THR A 97 7.25 -18.91 13.24
N ALA A 98 6.68 -19.47 12.17
CA ALA A 98 5.84 -20.66 12.25
C ALA A 98 6.70 -21.94 12.22
N SER A 99 6.35 -22.91 13.06
CA SER A 99 7.05 -24.20 13.04
C SER A 99 6.69 -24.99 11.76
N PRO A 100 7.62 -25.77 11.17
CA PRO A 100 7.31 -26.61 10.00
C PRO A 100 6.15 -27.58 10.22
N ALA A 101 5.96 -28.06 11.46
CA ALA A 101 4.87 -28.95 11.84
C ALA A 101 3.48 -28.26 11.87
N THR A 102 3.45 -26.94 12.10
CA THR A 102 2.25 -26.12 12.03
C THR A 102 1.89 -25.85 10.58
N VAL A 103 2.88 -25.43 9.78
CA VAL A 103 2.69 -25.08 8.36
C VAL A 103 2.34 -26.31 7.52
N SER A 104 2.84 -27.51 7.87
CA SER A 104 2.53 -28.75 7.14
C SER A 104 1.05 -29.16 7.17
N ARG A 105 0.24 -28.55 8.03
CA ARG A 105 -1.21 -28.81 8.15
C ARG A 105 -2.05 -27.92 7.22
N ALA A 106 -1.44 -26.93 6.59
CA ALA A 106 -2.10 -25.99 5.69
C ALA A 106 -1.63 -26.18 4.24
N GLY A 107 -2.55 -25.95 3.29
CA GLY A 107 -2.17 -25.78 1.89
C GLY A 107 -1.51 -24.43 1.70
N ILE A 108 -0.29 -24.42 1.14
CA ILE A 108 0.47 -23.18 0.95
C ILE A 108 0.37 -22.74 -0.51
N VAL A 109 -0.18 -21.54 -0.72
CA VAL A 109 -0.20 -20.86 -2.02
C VAL A 109 0.83 -19.74 -1.95
N TYR A 110 1.92 -19.88 -2.70
CA TYR A 110 2.96 -18.85 -2.77
C TYR A 110 2.61 -17.82 -3.85
N CYS A 111 2.34 -16.60 -3.43
CA CYS A 111 2.12 -15.46 -4.33
C CYS A 111 3.44 -14.71 -4.53
N ASP A 112 4.00 -14.81 -5.73
CA ASP A 112 5.24 -14.12 -6.09
C ASP A 112 4.93 -12.67 -6.53
N TYR A 113 4.92 -11.75 -5.56
CA TYR A 113 4.66 -10.33 -5.81
C TYR A 113 5.75 -9.66 -6.66
N GLU A 114 7.00 -10.16 -6.60
CA GLU A 114 8.08 -9.64 -7.44
C GLU A 114 7.83 -9.93 -8.92
N LYS A 115 7.32 -11.13 -9.24
CA LYS A 115 6.93 -11.47 -10.62
C LYS A 115 5.68 -10.74 -11.09
N LEU A 116 4.72 -10.47 -10.21
CA LEU A 116 3.55 -9.67 -10.57
C LEU A 116 3.97 -8.25 -10.96
N GLY A 117 4.88 -7.67 -10.18
CA GLY A 117 5.44 -6.34 -10.40
C GLY A 117 4.39 -5.23 -10.32
N TRP A 118 4.81 -4.02 -10.67
CA TRP A 118 3.95 -2.82 -10.62
C TRP A 118 3.19 -2.53 -11.92
N LYS A 119 3.58 -3.18 -13.02
CA LYS A 119 2.99 -2.93 -14.36
C LYS A 119 1.47 -3.21 -14.42
N PRO A 120 0.95 -4.34 -13.89
CA PRO A 120 -0.50 -4.62 -13.95
C PRO A 120 -1.33 -3.57 -13.19
N TYR A 121 -0.81 -3.08 -12.07
CA TYR A 121 -1.46 -2.01 -11.30
C TYR A 121 -1.56 -0.73 -12.15
N LEU A 122 -0.45 -0.33 -12.79
CA LEU A 122 -0.40 0.87 -13.60
C LEU A 122 -1.28 0.77 -14.85
N GLU A 123 -1.32 -0.39 -15.50
CA GLU A 123 -2.23 -0.66 -16.62
C GLU A 123 -3.70 -0.55 -16.21
N SER A 124 -4.05 -1.06 -15.02
CA SER A 124 -5.39 -0.93 -14.46
C SER A 124 -5.75 0.54 -14.19
N TRP A 125 -4.82 1.29 -13.59
CA TRP A 125 -4.97 2.72 -13.33
C TRP A 125 -5.15 3.54 -14.62
N LEU A 126 -4.37 3.26 -15.66
CA LEU A 126 -4.53 3.91 -16.97
C LEU A 126 -5.89 3.60 -17.61
N LYS A 127 -6.39 2.37 -17.48
CA LYS A 127 -7.71 1.97 -18.01
C LYS A 127 -8.88 2.70 -17.36
N GLN A 128 -8.72 3.18 -16.13
CA GLN A 128 -9.74 3.94 -15.42
C GLN A 128 -9.90 5.39 -15.92
N ARG A 129 -9.00 5.88 -16.79
CA ARG A 129 -9.05 7.24 -17.34
C ARG A 129 -10.06 7.33 -18.49
N GLU A 130 -10.99 8.29 -18.40
CA GLU A 130 -12.04 8.49 -19.40
C GLU A 130 -11.50 9.01 -20.75
N SER A 131 -10.60 9.99 -20.71
CA SER A 131 -10.04 10.61 -21.93
C SER A 131 -8.96 9.72 -22.57
N GLN A 132 -9.05 9.54 -23.90
CA GLN A 132 -8.05 8.81 -24.68
C GLN A 132 -6.73 9.59 -24.78
N ASP A 133 -6.80 10.92 -24.87
CA ASP A 133 -5.62 11.78 -24.99
C ASP A 133 -4.82 11.75 -23.70
N LEU A 134 -5.50 11.87 -22.54
CA LEU A 134 -4.87 11.76 -21.22
C LEU A 134 -4.17 10.40 -21.04
N ARG A 135 -4.82 9.30 -21.46
CA ARG A 135 -4.22 7.96 -21.38
C ARG A 135 -2.93 7.86 -22.20
N THR A 136 -2.93 8.48 -23.37
CA THR A 136 -1.80 8.44 -24.30
C THR A 136 -0.63 9.25 -23.75
N GLU A 137 -0.89 10.47 -23.26
CA GLU A 137 0.13 11.33 -22.65
C GLU A 137 0.73 10.71 -21.37
N LEU A 138 -0.11 10.13 -20.51
CA LEU A 138 0.36 9.43 -19.31
C LEU A 138 1.19 8.20 -19.65
N ALA A 139 0.79 7.40 -20.64
CA ALA A 139 1.56 6.25 -21.09
C ALA A 139 2.94 6.65 -21.66
N ASN A 140 3.01 7.78 -22.37
CA ASN A 140 4.26 8.37 -22.85
C ASN A 140 5.16 8.77 -21.67
N CYS A 141 4.60 9.48 -20.67
CA CYS A 141 5.33 9.88 -19.47
C CYS A 141 5.85 8.67 -18.68
N ILE A 142 5.01 7.66 -18.47
CA ILE A 142 5.39 6.41 -17.78
C ILE A 142 6.59 5.76 -18.49
N THR A 143 6.52 5.63 -19.81
CA THR A 143 7.59 5.00 -20.60
C THR A 143 8.87 5.83 -20.58
N LYS A 144 8.74 7.16 -20.62
CA LYS A 144 9.86 8.11 -20.62
C LYS A 144 10.62 8.13 -19.28
N TYR A 145 9.89 8.20 -18.17
CA TYR A 145 10.50 8.48 -16.86
C TYR A 145 10.64 7.24 -15.96
N LEU A 146 9.59 6.41 -15.89
CA LEU A 146 9.36 5.55 -14.72
C LEU A 146 10.40 4.43 -14.57
N GLU A 147 10.68 3.69 -15.64
CA GLU A 147 11.68 2.62 -15.57
C GLU A 147 13.09 3.17 -15.34
N SER A 148 13.41 4.31 -15.97
CA SER A 148 14.73 4.94 -15.91
C SER A 148 15.02 5.48 -14.50
N ILE A 149 14.07 6.21 -13.89
CA ILE A 149 14.23 6.76 -12.54
C ILE A 149 14.29 5.65 -11.49
N MET A 150 13.49 4.59 -11.62
CA MET A 150 13.50 3.48 -10.67
C MET A 150 14.84 2.74 -10.70
N LYS A 151 15.37 2.45 -11.90
CA LYS A 151 16.70 1.86 -12.08
C LYS A 151 17.80 2.77 -11.54
N TYR A 152 17.73 4.07 -11.83
CA TYR A 152 18.71 5.04 -11.36
C TYR A 152 18.70 5.17 -9.83
N LYS A 153 17.50 5.25 -9.22
CA LYS A 153 17.32 5.27 -7.76
C LYS A 153 17.96 4.05 -7.13
N HIS A 154 17.66 2.85 -7.64
CA HIS A 154 18.17 1.60 -7.11
C HIS A 154 19.71 1.48 -7.21
N MET A 155 20.31 1.96 -8.32
CA MET A 155 21.75 1.84 -8.55
C MET A 155 22.59 2.89 -7.82
N TYR A 156 22.10 4.13 -7.71
CA TYR A 156 22.93 5.28 -7.34
C TYR A 156 22.50 6.01 -6.07
N CYS A 157 21.29 5.75 -5.57
CA CYS A 157 20.74 6.44 -4.41
C CYS A 157 20.65 5.49 -3.19
N LYS A 158 20.63 6.07 -2.00
CA LYS A 158 20.37 5.36 -0.75
C LYS A 158 19.06 5.86 -0.16
N GLU A 159 18.19 4.94 0.21
CA GLU A 159 16.95 5.23 0.90
C GLU A 159 17.16 5.05 2.40
N LEU A 160 16.73 6.04 3.19
CA LEU A 160 16.78 5.95 4.65
C LEU A 160 15.79 4.90 5.17
N ILE A 161 14.61 4.89 4.56
CA ILE A 161 13.56 3.88 4.75
C ILE A 161 13.25 3.33 3.36
N PRO A 162 13.58 2.06 3.06
CA PRO A 162 13.31 1.46 1.77
C PRO A 162 11.81 1.46 1.48
N ILE A 163 11.43 1.93 0.29
CA ILE A 163 10.04 1.88 -0.18
C ILE A 163 9.93 0.79 -1.24
N HIS A 164 8.96 -0.11 -1.04
CA HIS A 164 8.63 -1.11 -2.05
C HIS A 164 8.20 -0.44 -3.36
N GLU A 165 8.68 -0.94 -4.50
CA GLU A 165 8.46 -0.33 -5.81
C GLU A 165 6.99 -0.05 -6.10
N LEU A 166 6.12 -1.04 -5.87
CA LEU A 166 4.67 -0.90 -6.03
C LEU A 166 4.08 0.21 -5.16
N ASN A 167 4.55 0.39 -3.92
CA ASN A 167 4.06 1.45 -3.03
C ASN A 167 4.48 2.84 -3.53
N GLY A 168 5.67 2.94 -4.12
CA GLY A 168 6.10 4.15 -4.83
C GLY A 168 5.17 4.48 -6.00
N ILE A 169 4.81 3.49 -6.82
CA ILE A 169 3.86 3.66 -7.93
C ILE A 169 2.46 4.03 -7.43
N ILE A 170 1.95 3.36 -6.40
CA ILE A 170 0.65 3.68 -5.79
C ILE A 170 0.64 5.13 -5.25
N SER A 171 1.76 5.59 -4.69
CA SER A 171 1.87 6.96 -4.19
C SER A 171 1.89 7.97 -5.33
N LEU A 172 2.61 7.67 -6.43
CA LEU A 172 2.62 8.47 -7.66
C LEU A 172 1.21 8.62 -8.24
N THR A 173 0.51 7.50 -8.42
CA THR A 173 -0.83 7.48 -9.03
C THR A 173 -1.84 8.20 -8.14
N LYS A 174 -1.84 7.95 -6.82
CA LYS A 174 -2.73 8.65 -5.88
C LYS A 174 -2.48 10.15 -5.85
N LEU A 175 -1.21 10.58 -5.87
CA LEU A 175 -0.86 12.00 -5.85
C LEU A 175 -1.31 12.69 -7.14
N PHE A 176 -1.07 12.07 -8.30
CA PHE A 176 -1.56 12.57 -9.58
C PHE A 176 -3.09 12.68 -9.61
N ASP A 177 -3.79 11.66 -9.10
CA ASP A 177 -5.25 11.62 -9.07
C ASP A 177 -5.81 12.71 -8.17
N THR A 178 -5.13 13.00 -7.05
CA THR A 178 -5.51 14.08 -6.16
C THR A 178 -5.51 15.40 -6.93
N PHE A 179 -4.41 15.75 -7.61
CA PHE A 179 -4.32 16.99 -8.40
C PHE A 179 -5.27 17.01 -9.61
N TRP A 180 -5.56 15.85 -10.19
CA TRP A 180 -6.53 15.74 -11.27
C TRP A 180 -7.95 16.06 -10.79
N TYR A 181 -8.41 15.41 -9.72
CA TYR A 181 -9.78 15.53 -9.21
C TYR A 181 -10.04 16.77 -8.35
N THR A 182 -9.00 17.38 -7.75
CA THR A 182 -9.13 18.72 -7.14
C THR A 182 -9.26 19.83 -8.18
N ASN A 183 -9.34 19.46 -9.46
CA ASN A 183 -9.52 20.36 -10.60
C ASN A 183 -8.34 21.31 -10.83
N GLU A 184 -7.23 21.20 -10.10
CA GLU A 184 -6.02 21.99 -10.38
C GLU A 184 -5.53 21.70 -11.81
N ILE A 185 -5.53 20.44 -12.23
CA ILE A 185 -5.14 20.04 -13.59
C ILE A 185 -6.31 20.19 -14.57
N GLN A 186 -7.50 19.69 -14.20
CA GLN A 186 -8.62 19.53 -15.13
C GLN A 186 -9.23 20.87 -15.59
N THR A 187 -9.32 21.89 -14.71
CA THR A 187 -9.88 23.20 -15.11
C THR A 187 -9.00 23.91 -16.12
N GLN A 188 -7.68 23.82 -15.96
CA GLN A 188 -6.71 24.54 -16.78
C GLN A 188 -6.43 23.86 -18.13
N ILE A 189 -6.67 22.55 -18.24
CA ILE A 189 -6.66 21.82 -19.52
C ILE A 189 -7.85 22.24 -20.39
N ASN A 190 -9.05 22.38 -19.80
CA ASN A 190 -10.27 22.72 -20.54
C ASN A 190 -10.26 24.14 -21.12
N GLU A 191 -9.43 25.05 -20.59
CA GLU A 191 -9.31 26.42 -21.10
C GLU A 191 -8.44 26.55 -22.36
N ASN A 192 -7.56 25.59 -22.66
CA ASN A 192 -6.65 25.64 -23.82
C ASN A 192 -6.24 24.22 -24.29
N GLU A 193 -7.09 23.58 -25.11
CA GLU A 193 -6.95 22.17 -25.57
C GLU A 193 -5.65 21.87 -26.35
N THR A 194 -5.01 22.86 -26.98
CA THR A 194 -3.92 22.65 -27.94
C THR A 194 -2.56 22.29 -27.32
N MET A 195 -2.39 22.37 -25.99
CA MET A 195 -1.10 22.14 -25.30
C MET A 195 -1.26 21.44 -23.93
N SER A 196 -2.25 20.55 -23.80
CA SER A 196 -2.55 19.80 -22.57
C SER A 196 -1.42 18.83 -22.15
N GLY A 197 -0.72 18.24 -23.13
CA GLY A 197 0.34 17.24 -22.89
C GLY A 197 1.49 17.75 -22.02
N ARG A 198 1.98 18.98 -22.27
CA ARG A 198 3.08 19.56 -21.48
C ARG A 198 2.69 19.77 -20.01
N LEU A 199 1.47 20.22 -19.74
CA LEU A 199 1.02 20.43 -18.38
C LEU A 199 0.86 19.10 -17.63
N ILE A 200 0.31 18.08 -18.31
CA ILE A 200 0.22 16.71 -17.79
C ILE A 200 1.61 16.16 -17.47
N GLU A 201 2.58 16.35 -18.35
CA GLU A 201 3.96 15.93 -18.15
C GLU A 201 4.61 16.62 -16.94
N MET A 202 4.45 17.94 -16.80
CA MET A 202 4.97 18.67 -15.64
C MET A 202 4.39 18.17 -14.32
N TRP A 203 3.07 17.96 -14.26
CA TRP A 203 2.41 17.41 -13.08
C TRP A 203 2.82 15.96 -12.82
N PHE A 204 3.01 15.15 -13.86
CA PHE A 204 3.51 13.79 -13.72
C PHE A 204 4.92 13.78 -13.10
N VAL A 205 5.82 14.62 -13.60
CA VAL A 205 7.19 14.76 -13.06
C VAL A 205 7.16 15.26 -11.62
N PHE A 206 6.31 16.24 -11.30
CA PHE A 206 6.12 16.71 -9.92
C PHE A 206 5.65 15.59 -8.99
N CYS A 207 4.65 14.82 -9.41
CA CYS A 207 4.16 13.69 -8.62
C CYS A 207 5.24 12.60 -8.47
N LEU A 208 6.06 12.37 -9.50
CA LEU A 208 7.15 11.40 -9.51
C LEU A 208 8.25 11.79 -8.52
N MET A 209 8.61 13.07 -8.48
CA MET A 209 9.57 13.63 -7.52
C MET A 209 9.11 13.40 -6.08
N TRP A 210 7.85 13.72 -5.78
CA TRP A 210 7.29 13.67 -4.42
C TRP A 210 6.77 12.28 -3.98
N SER A 211 6.82 11.27 -4.86
CA SER A 211 6.43 9.90 -4.53
C SER A 211 7.64 8.94 -4.50
N ILE A 212 8.25 8.67 -5.64
CA ILE A 212 9.31 7.66 -5.79
C ILE A 212 10.68 8.20 -5.38
N ALA A 213 10.95 9.45 -5.74
CA ALA A 213 12.24 10.09 -5.51
C ALA A 213 12.34 10.75 -4.12
N ALA A 214 11.23 10.92 -3.40
CA ALA A 214 11.22 11.60 -2.10
C ALA A 214 11.91 10.81 -0.98
N SER A 215 12.01 9.47 -1.11
CA SER A 215 12.53 8.55 -0.10
C SER A 215 14.05 8.49 0.03
N VAL A 216 14.77 9.09 -0.92
CA VAL A 216 16.24 9.09 -0.93
C VAL A 216 16.79 10.09 0.07
N ASN A 217 18.01 9.83 0.55
CA ASN A 217 18.75 10.76 1.42
C ASN A 217 19.20 12.03 0.67
N ASP A 218 19.76 13.00 1.39
CA ASP A 218 20.18 14.29 0.81
C ASP A 218 21.19 14.15 -0.35
N GLU A 219 22.12 13.20 -0.27
CA GLU A 219 23.05 12.91 -1.37
C GLU A 219 22.31 12.34 -2.60
N GLY A 220 21.36 11.43 -2.37
CA GLY A 220 20.47 10.90 -3.40
C GLY A 220 19.63 11.99 -4.05
N ARG A 221 19.12 12.95 -3.27
CA ARG A 221 18.33 14.07 -3.81
C ARG A 221 19.13 14.90 -4.81
N ARG A 222 20.42 15.14 -4.55
CA ARG A 222 21.30 15.83 -5.52
C ARG A 222 21.53 15.02 -6.80
N LYS A 223 21.63 13.69 -6.71
CA LYS A 223 21.77 12.82 -7.88
C LYS A 223 20.48 12.79 -8.71
N ILE A 224 19.34 12.73 -8.02
CA ILE A 224 18.02 12.76 -8.63
C ILE A 224 17.74 14.12 -9.28
N ASP A 225 18.17 15.22 -8.67
CA ASP A 225 18.13 16.56 -9.26
C ASP A 225 18.85 16.60 -10.61
N ILE A 226 20.09 16.10 -10.67
CA ILE A 226 20.85 16.00 -11.93
C ILE A 226 20.08 15.15 -12.95
N PHE A 227 19.58 13.98 -12.54
CA PHE A 227 18.80 13.11 -13.42
C PHE A 227 17.57 13.81 -14.02
N PHE A 228 16.80 14.53 -13.19
CA PHE A 228 15.63 15.26 -13.66
C PHE A 228 16.00 16.42 -14.57
N ARG A 229 17.08 17.16 -14.29
CA ARG A 229 17.55 18.27 -15.15
C ARG A 229 18.09 17.78 -16.51
N GLU A 230 18.70 16.60 -16.55
CA GLU A 230 19.14 15.96 -17.80
C GLU A 230 17.96 15.44 -18.63
N THR A 231 16.93 14.91 -17.98
CA THR A 231 15.74 14.37 -18.64
C THR A 231 14.77 15.48 -19.06
N GLU A 232 14.62 16.50 -18.21
CA GLU A 232 13.74 17.65 -18.34
C GLU A 232 14.53 18.96 -18.21
N GLY A 233 14.87 19.57 -19.35
CA GLY A 233 15.62 20.83 -19.40
C GLY A 233 14.81 22.08 -19.04
N THR A 234 13.63 21.93 -18.43
CA THR A 234 12.72 23.06 -18.11
C THR A 234 12.91 23.62 -16.70
N PHE A 235 13.63 22.91 -15.81
CA PHE A 235 13.86 23.34 -14.44
C PHE A 235 14.83 24.54 -14.36
N PRO A 236 14.52 25.60 -13.59
CA PRO A 236 15.42 26.73 -13.36
C PRO A 236 16.73 26.32 -12.68
N ASN A 237 17.86 26.95 -13.02
CA ASN A 237 19.20 26.61 -12.52
C ASN A 237 19.49 27.09 -11.08
N LYS A 238 18.47 27.30 -10.25
CA LYS A 238 18.59 27.69 -8.83
C LYS A 238 18.19 26.49 -7.97
N ASP A 239 18.90 26.22 -6.88
CA ASP A 239 18.61 25.15 -5.90
C ASP A 239 18.33 23.78 -6.55
N THR A 240 17.68 22.84 -5.84
CA THR A 240 17.34 21.53 -6.43
C THR A 240 15.93 21.54 -7.00
N VAL A 241 15.60 20.55 -7.83
CA VAL A 241 14.25 20.41 -8.40
C VAL A 241 13.16 20.35 -7.32
N PHE A 242 13.48 19.87 -6.11
CA PHE A 242 12.53 19.74 -5.01
C PHE A 242 12.02 21.08 -4.47
N GLU A 243 12.76 22.17 -4.73
CA GLU A 243 12.42 23.52 -4.31
C GLU A 243 11.47 24.22 -5.29
N PHE A 244 11.01 23.52 -6.33
CA PHE A 244 10.06 24.03 -7.31
C PHE A 244 8.72 23.30 -7.27
N TYR A 245 7.68 24.04 -7.64
CA TYR A 245 6.33 23.53 -7.91
C TYR A 245 5.83 23.97 -9.28
N VAL A 246 4.78 23.30 -9.75
CA VAL A 246 4.18 23.59 -11.07
C VAL A 246 3.29 24.82 -10.94
N ASP A 247 3.62 25.90 -11.64
CA ASP A 247 2.65 26.94 -11.94
C ASP A 247 1.95 26.61 -13.24
N ALA A 248 0.69 26.25 -13.11
CA ALA A 248 -0.08 25.75 -14.20
C ALA A 248 -0.74 26.86 -15.05
N HIS A 249 -0.76 28.11 -14.56
CA HIS A 249 -1.16 29.27 -15.38
C HIS A 249 -0.07 29.63 -16.40
N ASN A 250 1.16 29.83 -15.93
CA ASN A 250 2.29 30.18 -16.80
C ASN A 250 3.00 28.95 -17.39
N ARG A 251 2.68 27.74 -16.93
CA ARG A 251 3.25 26.45 -17.36
C ARG A 251 4.77 26.41 -17.18
N THR A 252 5.19 26.92 -16.02
CA THR A 252 6.59 27.05 -15.61
C THR A 252 6.78 26.49 -14.21
N TRP A 253 8.03 26.22 -13.87
CA TRP A 253 8.41 25.86 -12.50
C TRP A 253 8.66 27.13 -11.70
N ILE A 254 7.98 27.26 -10.56
CA ILE A 254 8.12 28.38 -9.63
C ILE A 254 8.76 27.89 -8.33
N HIS A 255 9.62 28.71 -7.74
CA HIS A 255 10.29 28.40 -6.49
C HIS A 255 9.31 28.48 -5.31
N TRP A 256 9.34 27.53 -4.37
CA TRP A 256 8.44 27.52 -3.21
C TRP A 256 8.52 28.79 -2.35
N GLU A 257 9.65 29.52 -2.38
CA GLU A 257 9.77 30.81 -1.69
C GLU A 257 8.74 31.85 -2.15
N GLU A 258 8.25 31.77 -3.39
CA GLU A 258 7.22 32.71 -3.88
C GLU A 258 5.86 32.53 -3.19
N GLN A 259 5.64 31.38 -2.55
CA GLN A 259 4.46 31.14 -1.71
C GLN A 259 4.61 31.70 -0.29
N LEU A 260 5.82 32.10 0.11
CA LEU A 260 6.04 32.72 1.40
C LEU A 260 5.54 34.17 1.39
N LYS A 261 4.83 34.56 2.44
CA LYS A 261 4.43 35.97 2.62
C LYS A 261 5.68 36.83 2.80
N GLU A 262 5.70 38.01 2.17
CA GLU A 262 6.76 38.99 2.39
C GLU A 262 6.92 39.28 3.90
N GLY A 263 8.15 39.09 4.42
CA GLY A 263 8.46 39.28 5.83
C GLY A 263 8.26 38.05 6.74
N TRP A 264 7.99 36.87 6.18
CA TRP A 264 8.02 35.63 6.96
C TRP A 264 9.45 35.34 7.43
N ILE A 265 9.66 35.27 8.75
CA ILE A 265 10.93 34.93 9.37
C ILE A 265 10.77 33.55 10.03
N TYR A 266 11.62 32.61 9.66
CA TYR A 266 11.69 31.32 10.33
C TYR A 266 12.16 31.54 11.78
N ASN A 267 11.28 31.30 12.75
CA ASN A 267 11.66 31.38 14.15
C ASN A 267 12.39 30.08 14.51
N SER A 268 13.72 30.13 14.57
CA SER A 268 14.59 28.99 14.84
C SER A 268 14.78 28.68 16.32
N GLU A 269 13.92 29.21 17.19
CA GLU A 269 13.91 28.91 18.63
C GLU A 269 13.34 27.52 18.93
#